data_AF-A0A3D3ZX92-F1
#
_entry.id   AF-A0A3D3ZX92-F1
#
_cell.length_a   1.000
_cell.length_b   1.000
_cell.length_c   1.000
_cell.angle_alpha   90.00
_cell.angle_beta   90.00
_cell.angle_gamma   90.00
#
_symmetry.space_group_name_H-M   'P 1'
#
loop_
_entity.id
_entity.type
_entity.pdbx_description
1 polymer ?
#
loop_
_entity_poly.entity_id
_entity_poly.type
_entity_poly.pdbx_seq_one_letter_code
_entity_poly.pdbx_strand_id
1 'polypeptide(L)'
;PTVELTGPIEADAQGEMSQPFSATDDYGVLAGVATIELDLDAVDRRHGLGIDPDFRPFVVLDLPMPFSGDRADFEELLIDDFSQHAWANLPVTLTMQVEDALGQTGASDPENLILPGKRFFQPTARAIIEQRRDILWSKTNAPRVAQVLRAVSNRPDELFPDETTYLRLRFIIRRLEEMETTGLNDEVQTEVVDALWELAVQLEEGSLADARARLERAQERLEEAMRNGASDEEIAELMQELREATNDYMQMLADQMEPSPNGTDQPDQNQENQTISQDEIQAMMDRIQELMEEGRMAEAMELMEELNQLMENLQMTEGGEGGEGGPQTPGQQSMEDLAETLRDQQDLTDEAFRDLQEQFNEGQQQGQQDGQQDGQQPGEQPGQEGQQPGQQGQDGQEGNGQDGQQQGQGQGQGDNTQGGLTDDNGQGGEGGGSPQSLAERQEALRNGLNQLRNSLPGLSGDAAESAEQSLESAEGAMDGAEDALREGDLAEAIDRQAEAMDALREGLRNLGQALAENQMDELEEGQGTQTGNAEGRPEPERRDPLGREMGNTGQFGSEESMLQDDINRRAEELLQELRNRSADQERPQLELDYLRRLLDRF
;
A
#
# COMPACT_ATOMS: atom_id res chain seq x y z
N PRO A 1 20.59 -50.97 -14.56
CA PRO A 1 19.84 -49.71 -14.37
C PRO A 1 20.65 -48.46 -14.72
N THR A 2 19.96 -47.46 -15.28
CA THR A 2 20.48 -46.11 -15.63
C THR A 2 19.56 -45.05 -15.05
N VAL A 3 20.13 -43.91 -14.65
CA VAL A 3 19.40 -42.73 -14.17
C VAL A 3 20.07 -41.48 -14.71
N GLU A 4 19.27 -40.52 -15.19
CA GLU A 4 19.76 -39.25 -15.72
C GLU A 4 18.79 -38.11 -15.40
N LEU A 5 19.31 -36.89 -15.36
CA LEU A 5 18.52 -35.67 -15.20
C LEU A 5 17.98 -35.26 -16.57
N THR A 6 16.67 -35.03 -16.68
CA THR A 6 16.01 -34.76 -17.98
C THR A 6 15.77 -33.28 -18.25
N GLY A 7 15.96 -32.42 -17.24
CA GLY A 7 15.75 -30.98 -17.33
C GLY A 7 16.55 -30.21 -16.27
N PRO A 8 16.54 -28.87 -16.33
CA PRO A 8 17.14 -28.03 -15.30
C PRO A 8 16.39 -28.17 -13.98
N ILE A 9 17.06 -27.81 -12.89
CA ILE A 9 16.43 -27.62 -11.59
C ILE A 9 15.50 -26.41 -11.63
N GLU A 10 14.31 -26.57 -11.07
CA GLU A 10 13.32 -25.52 -10.88
C GLU A 10 13.12 -25.27 -9.37
N ALA A 11 12.69 -24.06 -9.02
CA ALA A 11 12.39 -23.72 -7.64
C ALA A 11 11.27 -22.70 -7.57
N ASP A 12 10.37 -22.89 -6.60
CA ASP A 12 9.30 -21.94 -6.29
C ASP A 12 9.83 -20.74 -5.45
N ALA A 13 8.94 -19.79 -5.13
CA ALA A 13 9.29 -18.62 -4.32
C ALA A 13 9.64 -18.98 -2.86
N GLN A 14 9.10 -20.08 -2.36
CA GLN A 14 9.25 -20.59 -1.00
C GLN A 14 10.56 -21.37 -0.82
N GLY A 15 11.20 -21.77 -1.92
CA GLY A 15 12.46 -22.50 -1.95
C GLY A 15 12.30 -24.03 -2.06
N GLU A 16 11.12 -24.53 -2.41
CA GLU A 16 10.91 -25.92 -2.80
C GLU A 16 11.63 -26.16 -4.13
N MET A 17 12.42 -27.23 -4.16
CA MET A 17 13.20 -27.64 -5.32
C MET A 17 12.41 -28.70 -6.09
N SER A 18 12.37 -28.58 -7.43
CA SER A 18 11.89 -29.61 -8.34
C SER A 18 12.98 -29.99 -9.33
N GLN A 19 13.36 -31.27 -9.36
CA GLN A 19 14.35 -31.79 -10.31
C GLN A 19 13.77 -32.97 -11.11
N PRO A 20 13.51 -32.80 -12.42
CA PRO A 20 13.09 -33.88 -13.28
C PRO A 20 14.23 -34.88 -13.55
N PHE A 21 13.90 -36.17 -13.50
CA PHE A 21 14.81 -37.26 -13.81
C PHE A 21 14.10 -38.40 -14.55
N SER A 22 14.88 -39.20 -15.28
CA SER A 22 14.44 -40.46 -15.87
C SER A 22 15.25 -41.62 -15.32
N ALA A 23 14.61 -42.79 -15.21
CA ALA A 23 15.29 -44.02 -14.83
C ALA A 23 14.81 -45.20 -15.68
N THR A 24 15.76 -46.01 -16.13
CA THR A 24 15.51 -47.13 -17.05
C THR A 24 16.27 -48.38 -16.61
N ASP A 25 15.60 -49.53 -16.66
CA ASP A 25 16.19 -50.85 -16.38
C ASP A 25 15.40 -51.99 -17.04
N ASP A 26 16.06 -53.07 -17.43
CA ASP A 26 15.42 -54.24 -18.07
C ASP A 26 14.65 -55.15 -17.10
N TYR A 27 15.00 -55.14 -15.81
CA TYR A 27 14.31 -55.86 -14.73
C TYR A 27 13.44 -54.96 -13.84
N GLY A 28 13.45 -53.66 -14.12
CA GLY A 28 12.76 -52.63 -13.37
C GLY A 28 13.57 -52.11 -12.19
N VAL A 29 13.52 -50.79 -12.00
CA VAL A 29 14.15 -50.10 -10.88
C VAL A 29 13.38 -50.40 -9.58
N LEU A 30 14.11 -50.83 -8.55
CA LEU A 30 13.56 -51.19 -7.25
C LEU A 30 13.51 -49.99 -6.30
N ALA A 31 14.60 -49.22 -6.25
CA ALA A 31 14.75 -48.02 -5.43
C ALA A 31 15.78 -47.07 -6.05
N GLY A 32 15.80 -45.82 -5.59
CA GLY A 32 16.84 -44.87 -5.92
C GLY A 32 17.04 -43.84 -4.83
N VAL A 33 18.21 -43.23 -4.81
CA VAL A 33 18.60 -42.19 -3.87
C VAL A 33 19.28 -41.04 -4.62
N ALA A 34 18.95 -39.81 -4.24
CA ALA A 34 19.68 -38.61 -4.62
C ALA A 34 20.58 -38.20 -3.46
N THR A 35 21.86 -37.93 -3.74
CA THR A 35 22.83 -37.43 -2.77
C THR A 35 23.23 -36.02 -3.18
N ILE A 36 23.09 -35.08 -2.25
CA ILE A 36 23.52 -33.68 -2.41
C ILE A 36 24.72 -33.45 -1.49
N GLU A 37 25.80 -32.93 -2.08
CA GLU A 37 27.06 -32.62 -1.39
C GLU A 37 27.44 -31.15 -1.60
N LEU A 38 27.99 -30.49 -0.58
CA LEU A 38 28.48 -29.12 -0.71
C LEU A 38 29.72 -29.05 -1.60
N ASP A 39 29.69 -28.24 -2.66
CA ASP A 39 30.87 -27.94 -3.48
C ASP A 39 31.66 -26.79 -2.84
N LEU A 40 32.52 -27.16 -1.88
CA LEU A 40 33.29 -26.19 -1.10
C LEU A 40 34.26 -25.35 -1.96
N ASP A 41 34.74 -25.89 -3.09
CA ASP A 41 35.68 -25.19 -3.97
C ASP A 41 34.98 -24.11 -4.82
N ALA A 42 33.69 -24.30 -5.11
CA ALA A 42 32.86 -23.32 -5.82
C ALA A 42 32.26 -22.23 -4.90
N VAL A 43 32.22 -22.44 -3.59
CA VAL A 43 31.69 -21.46 -2.62
C VAL A 43 32.57 -20.21 -2.55
N ASP A 44 31.94 -19.03 -2.65
CA ASP A 44 32.61 -17.76 -2.42
C ASP A 44 32.84 -17.50 -0.91
N ARG A 45 34.05 -17.81 -0.45
CA ARG A 45 34.44 -17.82 0.98
C ARG A 45 34.75 -16.42 1.54
N ARG A 46 33.76 -15.52 1.49
CA ARG A 46 33.83 -14.18 2.10
C ARG A 46 33.07 -14.11 3.43
N HIS A 47 33.42 -13.13 4.26
CA HIS A 47 32.70 -12.82 5.50
C HIS A 47 32.57 -14.05 6.44
N GLY A 48 31.37 -14.52 6.74
CA GLY A 48 31.17 -15.68 7.63
C GLY A 48 31.52 -17.03 7.00
N LEU A 49 31.67 -17.09 5.67
CA LEU A 49 32.09 -18.30 4.95
C LEU A 49 33.62 -18.44 4.86
N GLY A 50 34.38 -17.47 5.40
CA GLY A 50 35.84 -17.48 5.40
C GLY A 50 36.46 -18.53 6.33
N ILE A 51 35.74 -18.98 7.36
CA ILE A 51 36.16 -20.07 8.26
C ILE A 51 35.77 -21.41 7.63
N ASP A 52 36.45 -22.50 7.96
CA ASP A 52 36.05 -23.83 7.49
C ASP A 52 34.70 -24.23 8.10
N PRO A 53 33.79 -24.85 7.30
CA PRO A 53 32.47 -25.23 7.78
C PRO A 53 32.58 -26.33 8.84
N ASP A 54 31.62 -26.35 9.77
CA ASP A 54 31.43 -27.49 10.66
C ASP A 54 31.02 -28.73 9.83
N PHE A 55 31.46 -29.92 10.25
CA PHE A 55 31.13 -31.15 9.53
C PHE A 55 29.61 -31.37 9.49
N ARG A 56 29.08 -31.60 8.29
CA ARG A 56 27.70 -32.01 8.05
C ARG A 56 27.66 -33.25 7.15
N PRO A 57 26.77 -34.22 7.43
CA PRO A 57 26.56 -35.33 6.51
C PRO A 57 25.97 -34.83 5.19
N PHE A 58 26.12 -35.64 4.14
CA PHE A 58 25.45 -35.41 2.88
C PHE A 58 23.94 -35.51 3.05
N VAL A 59 23.21 -34.72 2.25
CA VAL A 59 21.75 -34.82 2.20
C VAL A 59 21.42 -35.99 1.28
N VAL A 60 20.64 -36.94 1.78
CA VAL A 60 20.25 -38.14 1.04
C VAL A 60 18.73 -38.18 0.98
N LEU A 61 18.19 -38.21 -0.23
CA LEU A 61 16.76 -38.21 -0.52
C LEU A 61 16.41 -39.51 -1.24
N ASP A 62 15.24 -40.07 -0.95
CA ASP A 62 14.72 -41.19 -1.72
C ASP A 62 14.14 -40.68 -3.04
N LEU A 63 14.54 -41.28 -4.16
CA LEU A 63 13.96 -40.93 -5.45
C LEU A 63 12.50 -41.41 -5.50
N PRO A 64 11.55 -40.55 -5.91
CA PRO A 64 10.17 -40.96 -6.05
C PRO A 64 10.04 -42.05 -7.12
N MET A 65 9.16 -43.00 -6.84
CA MET A 65 8.92 -44.14 -7.72
C MET A 65 7.46 -44.10 -8.17
N PRO A 66 7.15 -44.49 -9.41
CA PRO A 66 5.78 -44.52 -9.88
C PRO A 66 4.93 -45.43 -8.99
N PHE A 67 3.85 -44.86 -8.44
CA PHE A 67 2.91 -45.55 -7.55
C PHE A 67 2.19 -46.70 -8.26
N SER A 68 1.90 -46.53 -9.54
CA SER A 68 1.33 -47.54 -10.43
C SER A 68 1.91 -47.33 -11.82
N GLY A 69 2.50 -48.37 -12.41
CA GLY A 69 3.11 -48.24 -13.73
C GLY A 69 4.25 -49.21 -13.94
N ASP A 70 4.89 -49.07 -15.09
CA ASP A 70 6.12 -49.76 -15.40
C ASP A 70 7.29 -49.11 -14.66
N ARG A 71 8.19 -49.92 -14.10
CA ARG A 71 9.43 -49.46 -13.45
C ARG A 71 10.65 -49.71 -14.34
N ALA A 72 10.44 -50.25 -15.53
CA ALA A 72 11.48 -50.46 -16.52
C ALA A 72 11.89 -49.17 -17.23
N ASP A 73 10.99 -48.19 -17.34
CA ASP A 73 11.25 -46.90 -17.98
C ASP A 73 10.23 -45.86 -17.47
N PHE A 74 10.68 -44.85 -16.74
CA PHE A 74 9.81 -43.81 -16.19
C PHE A 74 10.53 -42.47 -16.02
N GLU A 75 9.73 -41.41 -15.97
CA GLU A 75 10.14 -40.04 -15.63
C GLU A 75 9.32 -39.58 -14.42
N GLU A 76 9.98 -38.98 -13.44
CA GLU A 76 9.38 -38.43 -12.21
C GLU A 76 10.10 -37.13 -11.80
N LEU A 77 9.51 -36.41 -10.86
CA LEU A 77 10.09 -35.19 -10.27
C LEU A 77 10.58 -35.47 -8.85
N LEU A 78 11.85 -35.21 -8.58
CA LEU A 78 12.37 -35.15 -7.21
C LEU A 78 12.02 -33.78 -6.61
N ILE A 79 11.08 -33.77 -5.67
CA ILE A 79 10.59 -32.56 -5.00
C ILE A 79 10.98 -32.61 -3.51
N ASP A 80 11.63 -31.55 -3.01
CA ASP A 80 11.95 -31.40 -1.59
C ASP A 80 12.23 -29.92 -1.23
N ASP A 81 12.08 -29.56 0.05
CA ASP A 81 12.26 -28.20 0.56
C ASP A 81 13.59 -28.04 1.32
N PHE A 82 14.50 -27.25 0.75
CA PHE A 82 15.80 -26.91 1.35
C PHE A 82 15.88 -25.48 1.86
N SER A 83 14.77 -24.74 1.92
CA SER A 83 14.70 -23.33 2.30
C SER A 83 15.40 -23.03 3.63
N GLN A 84 15.26 -23.92 4.60
CA GLN A 84 15.87 -23.80 5.93
C GLN A 84 17.26 -24.44 6.04
N HIS A 85 17.73 -25.14 5.01
CA HIS A 85 18.97 -25.90 5.06
C HIS A 85 20.21 -25.00 5.11
N ALA A 86 21.30 -25.51 5.70
CA ALA A 86 22.57 -24.78 5.83
C ALA A 86 23.23 -24.45 4.48
N TRP A 87 22.89 -25.22 3.45
CA TRP A 87 23.42 -25.07 2.10
C TRP A 87 22.46 -24.34 1.15
N ALA A 88 21.32 -23.85 1.64
CA ALA A 88 20.41 -23.03 0.85
C ALA A 88 21.18 -21.86 0.22
N ASN A 89 20.97 -21.64 -1.09
CA ASN A 89 21.67 -20.65 -1.91
C ASN A 89 23.20 -20.85 -2.02
N LEU A 90 23.72 -22.05 -1.73
CA LEU A 90 25.14 -22.39 -1.92
C LEU A 90 25.34 -23.39 -3.09
N PRO A 91 26.52 -23.36 -3.74
CA PRO A 91 26.91 -24.37 -4.72
C PRO A 91 26.96 -25.78 -4.11
N VAL A 92 26.29 -26.72 -4.74
CA VAL A 92 26.25 -28.14 -4.38
C VAL A 92 26.39 -29.00 -5.62
N THR A 93 26.76 -30.26 -5.41
CA THR A 93 26.76 -31.30 -6.43
C THR A 93 25.67 -32.31 -6.11
N LEU A 94 24.79 -32.57 -7.09
CA LEU A 94 23.73 -33.57 -7.02
C LEU A 94 24.16 -34.82 -7.79
N THR A 95 24.05 -35.99 -7.17
CA THR A 95 24.27 -37.30 -7.81
C THR A 95 23.13 -38.24 -7.49
N MET A 96 22.53 -38.85 -8.52
CA MET A 96 21.47 -39.83 -8.36
C MET A 96 22.02 -41.25 -8.51
N GLN A 97 21.51 -42.18 -7.73
CA GLN A 97 21.83 -43.61 -7.82
C GLN A 97 20.55 -44.44 -7.76
N VAL A 98 20.41 -45.39 -8.66
CA VAL A 98 19.28 -46.34 -8.70
C VAL A 98 19.78 -47.77 -8.52
N GLU A 99 18.93 -48.62 -7.96
CA GLU A 99 19.13 -50.06 -7.76
C GLU A 99 18.02 -50.84 -8.47
N ASP A 100 18.38 -51.91 -9.21
CA ASP A 100 17.41 -52.79 -9.87
C ASP A 100 16.95 -53.96 -8.97
N ALA A 101 16.00 -54.76 -9.48
CA ALA A 101 15.49 -55.94 -8.78
C ALA A 101 16.53 -57.07 -8.56
N LEU A 102 17.67 -57.02 -9.25
CA LEU A 102 18.78 -57.96 -9.11
C LEU A 102 19.89 -57.44 -8.17
N GLY A 103 19.75 -56.23 -7.63
CA GLY A 103 20.72 -55.56 -6.76
C GLY A 103 21.90 -54.92 -7.50
N GLN A 104 21.77 -54.67 -8.81
CA GLN A 104 22.76 -53.90 -9.58
C GLN A 104 22.46 -52.42 -9.41
N THR A 105 23.50 -51.59 -9.39
CA THR A 105 23.37 -50.13 -9.22
C THR A 105 23.85 -49.38 -10.45
N GLY A 106 23.22 -48.23 -10.70
CA GLY A 106 23.62 -47.26 -11.73
C GLY A 106 23.55 -45.86 -11.14
N ALA A 107 24.49 -44.99 -11.52
CA ALA A 107 24.55 -43.61 -11.03
C ALA A 107 24.57 -42.62 -12.20
N SER A 108 24.02 -41.43 -11.97
CA SER A 108 24.10 -40.31 -12.90
C SER A 108 25.50 -39.70 -12.89
N ASP A 109 25.79 -38.86 -13.89
CA ASP A 109 26.89 -37.92 -13.79
C ASP A 109 26.59 -36.89 -12.67
N PRO A 110 27.61 -36.35 -11.98
CA PRO A 110 27.42 -35.32 -10.97
C PRO A 110 27.04 -33.98 -11.62
N GLU A 111 25.92 -33.39 -11.19
CA GLU A 111 25.45 -32.10 -11.68
C GLU A 111 25.74 -31.00 -10.65
N ASN A 112 26.33 -29.90 -11.09
CA ASN A 112 26.62 -28.75 -10.23
C ASN A 112 25.48 -27.74 -10.31
N LEU A 113 24.90 -27.41 -9.16
CA LEU A 113 23.77 -26.48 -9.07
C LEU A 113 23.89 -25.61 -7.82
N ILE A 114 23.09 -24.55 -7.75
CA ILE A 114 22.91 -23.78 -6.52
C ILE A 114 21.68 -24.35 -5.82
N LEU A 115 21.83 -24.83 -4.59
CA LEU A 115 20.71 -25.41 -3.86
C LEU A 115 19.64 -24.34 -3.65
N PRO A 116 18.40 -24.54 -4.13
CA PRO A 116 17.35 -23.56 -3.94
C PRO A 116 17.06 -23.28 -2.47
N GLY A 117 16.53 -22.10 -2.19
CA GLY A 117 16.00 -21.76 -0.88
C GLY A 117 15.22 -20.45 -0.91
N LYS A 118 14.45 -20.19 0.16
CA LYS A 118 13.58 -19.00 0.26
C LYS A 118 14.38 -17.72 -0.01
N ARG A 119 13.87 -16.89 -0.92
CA ARG A 119 14.45 -15.59 -1.24
C ARG A 119 13.88 -14.54 -0.29
N PHE A 120 14.76 -13.70 0.25
CA PHE A 120 14.42 -12.59 1.14
C PHE A 120 14.71 -11.28 0.42
N PHE A 121 13.69 -10.45 0.24
CA PHE A 121 13.79 -9.17 -0.48
C PHE A 121 14.06 -8.01 0.48
N GLN A 122 13.54 -8.08 1.71
CA GLN A 122 13.74 -7.04 2.71
C GLN A 122 15.22 -6.96 3.11
N PRO A 123 15.88 -5.80 3.02
CA PRO A 123 17.30 -5.67 3.37
C PRO A 123 17.61 -6.11 4.80
N THR A 124 16.69 -5.85 5.73
CA THR A 124 16.79 -6.27 7.14
C THR A 124 16.65 -7.78 7.27
N ALA A 125 15.61 -8.38 6.69
CA ALA A 125 15.42 -9.83 6.69
C ALA A 125 16.61 -10.56 6.04
N ARG A 126 17.13 -10.03 4.93
CA ARG A 126 18.32 -10.56 4.25
C ARG A 126 19.57 -10.50 5.12
N ALA A 127 19.74 -9.43 5.90
CA ALA A 127 20.85 -9.34 6.85
C ALA A 127 20.73 -10.37 7.99
N ILE A 128 19.51 -10.63 8.47
CA ILE A 128 19.22 -11.65 9.48
C ILE A 128 19.47 -13.06 8.94
N ILE A 129 18.97 -13.39 7.74
CA ILE A 129 19.15 -14.72 7.15
C ILE A 129 20.61 -15.00 6.79
N GLU A 130 21.38 -13.97 6.41
CA GLU A 130 22.82 -14.11 6.21
C GLU A 130 23.53 -14.49 7.51
N GLN A 131 23.13 -13.89 8.64
CA GLN A 131 23.67 -14.25 9.95
C GLN A 131 23.29 -15.67 10.37
N ARG A 132 22.06 -16.10 10.06
CA ARG A 132 21.62 -17.49 10.26
C ARG A 132 22.50 -18.46 9.48
N ARG A 133 22.73 -18.19 8.19
CA ARG A 133 23.64 -18.98 7.33
C ARG A 133 25.03 -19.07 7.95
N ASP A 134 25.57 -17.95 8.45
CA ASP A 134 26.91 -17.94 9.04
C ASP A 134 27.01 -18.79 10.32
N ILE A 135 25.97 -18.82 11.16
CA ILE A 135 25.90 -19.72 12.33
C ILE A 135 25.79 -21.18 11.90
N LEU A 136 25.00 -21.47 10.86
CA LEU A 136 24.92 -22.81 10.28
C LEU A 136 26.23 -23.20 9.58
N TRP A 137 26.98 -22.26 9.04
CA TRP A 137 28.26 -22.57 8.42
C TRP A 137 29.27 -23.06 9.46
N SER A 138 29.47 -22.30 10.53
CA SER A 138 30.26 -22.73 11.67
C SER A 138 29.81 -22.05 12.96
N LYS A 139 29.72 -22.82 14.05
CA LYS A 139 29.49 -22.30 15.41
C LYS A 139 30.51 -21.24 15.84
N THR A 140 31.70 -21.26 15.26
CA THR A 140 32.77 -20.28 15.52
C THR A 140 32.39 -18.86 15.07
N ASN A 141 31.41 -18.72 14.17
CA ASN A 141 30.92 -17.42 13.72
C ASN A 141 30.08 -16.67 14.75
N ALA A 142 29.63 -17.32 15.83
CA ALA A 142 28.70 -16.76 16.81
C ALA A 142 29.11 -15.35 17.35
N PRO A 143 30.37 -15.09 17.74
CA PRO A 143 30.74 -13.75 18.24
C PRO A 143 30.64 -12.66 17.16
N ARG A 144 31.04 -12.97 15.92
CA ARG A 144 30.91 -12.05 14.79
C ARG A 144 29.45 -11.79 14.48
N VAL A 145 28.62 -12.83 14.44
CA VAL A 145 27.20 -12.73 14.16
C VAL A 145 26.51 -11.86 15.21
N ALA A 146 26.77 -12.09 16.50
CA ALA A 146 26.25 -11.25 17.59
C ALA A 146 26.63 -9.77 17.40
N GLN A 147 27.88 -9.49 17.01
CA GLN A 147 28.33 -8.12 16.73
C GLN A 147 27.59 -7.48 15.55
N VAL A 148 27.38 -8.22 14.46
CA VAL A 148 26.65 -7.73 13.27
C VAL A 148 25.18 -7.48 13.60
N LEU A 149 24.51 -8.42 14.27
CA LEU A 149 23.13 -8.26 14.71
C LEU A 149 22.96 -7.06 15.67
N ARG A 150 23.96 -6.82 16.54
CA ARG A 150 23.99 -5.62 17.38
C ARG A 150 24.11 -4.33 16.57
N ALA A 151 24.87 -4.34 15.49
CA ALA A 151 24.99 -3.20 14.58
C ALA A 151 23.67 -2.95 13.80
N VAL A 152 23.00 -4.01 13.34
CA VAL A 152 21.68 -3.92 12.68
C VAL A 152 20.63 -3.37 13.65
N SER A 153 20.65 -3.78 14.91
CA SER A 153 19.69 -3.29 15.94
C SER A 153 19.99 -1.89 16.50
N ASN A 154 20.91 -1.12 15.92
CA ASN A 154 21.28 0.21 16.42
C ASN A 154 20.24 1.30 16.07
N ARG A 155 19.40 1.11 15.05
CA ARG A 155 18.29 2.01 14.69
C ARG A 155 16.97 1.25 14.70
N PRO A 156 16.40 0.97 15.90
CA PRO A 156 15.19 0.17 16.01
C PRO A 156 14.00 0.81 15.28
N ASP A 157 13.81 2.12 15.45
CA ASP A 157 12.65 2.86 14.95
C ASP A 157 12.58 2.94 13.42
N GLU A 158 13.69 2.69 12.71
CA GLU A 158 13.75 2.75 11.24
C GLU A 158 13.75 1.35 10.58
N LEU A 159 14.25 0.33 11.28
CA LEU A 159 14.56 -0.98 10.68
C LEU A 159 13.60 -2.09 11.12
N PHE A 160 12.79 -1.85 12.15
CA PHE A 160 11.87 -2.84 12.69
C PHE A 160 10.44 -2.27 12.65
N PRO A 161 9.48 -3.05 12.12
CA PRO A 161 8.09 -2.59 12.00
C PRO A 161 7.42 -2.42 13.37
N ASP A 162 7.82 -3.22 14.36
CA ASP A 162 7.20 -3.23 15.68
C ASP A 162 8.20 -3.60 16.80
N GLU A 163 7.83 -3.27 18.05
CA GLU A 163 8.65 -3.53 19.23
C GLU A 163 8.89 -5.02 19.48
N THR A 164 7.94 -5.90 19.13
CA THR A 164 8.06 -7.36 19.32
C THR A 164 9.19 -7.92 18.48
N THR A 165 9.23 -7.56 17.20
CA THR A 165 10.27 -7.99 16.25
C THR A 165 11.66 -7.51 16.69
N TYR A 166 11.75 -6.28 17.20
CA TYR A 166 12.99 -5.76 17.80
C TYR A 166 13.39 -6.50 19.09
N LEU A 167 12.45 -6.77 19.99
CA LEU A 167 12.71 -7.50 21.24
C LEU A 167 13.14 -8.94 20.99
N ARG A 168 12.58 -9.62 19.99
CA ARG A 168 13.03 -10.95 19.53
C ARG A 168 14.50 -10.91 19.11
N LEU A 169 14.91 -9.94 18.29
CA LEU A 169 16.31 -9.77 17.91
C LEU A 169 17.21 -9.54 19.13
N ARG A 170 16.78 -8.69 20.07
CA ARG A 170 17.53 -8.43 21.32
C ARG A 170 17.73 -9.70 22.16
N PHE A 171 16.71 -10.56 22.23
CA PHE A 171 16.81 -11.85 22.90
C PHE A 171 17.83 -12.77 22.21
N ILE A 172 17.77 -12.89 20.88
CA ILE A 172 18.73 -13.68 20.09
C ILE A 172 20.17 -13.20 20.32
N ILE A 173 20.40 -11.89 20.28
CA ILE A 173 21.73 -11.30 20.52
C ILE A 173 22.25 -11.67 21.91
N ARG A 174 21.43 -11.49 22.96
CA ARG A 174 21.82 -11.85 24.32
C ARG A 174 22.15 -13.34 24.44
N ARG A 175 21.34 -14.20 23.80
CA ARG A 175 21.54 -15.65 23.81
C ARG A 175 22.88 -16.05 23.19
N LEU A 176 23.26 -15.42 22.08
CA LEU A 176 24.57 -15.62 21.46
C LEU A 176 25.73 -15.12 22.34
N GLU A 177 25.58 -13.95 22.96
CA GLU A 177 26.59 -13.35 23.83
C GLU A 177 26.86 -14.17 25.10
N GLU A 178 25.84 -14.80 25.67
CA GLU A 178 25.99 -15.71 26.81
C GLU A 178 26.92 -16.90 26.49
N MET A 179 26.93 -17.34 25.23
CA MET A 179 27.74 -18.45 24.75
C MET A 179 29.13 -18.04 24.24
N GLU A 180 29.48 -16.75 24.28
CA GLU A 180 30.77 -16.26 23.78
C GLU A 180 31.97 -16.89 24.53
N THR A 181 31.80 -17.16 25.82
CA THR A 181 32.88 -17.71 26.67
C THR A 181 33.02 -19.23 26.60
N THR A 182 31.91 -19.94 26.39
CA THR A 182 31.83 -21.41 26.41
C THR A 182 31.82 -22.03 25.02
N GLY A 183 31.55 -21.22 23.98
CA GLY A 183 31.31 -21.67 22.62
C GLY A 183 29.86 -22.13 22.42
N LEU A 184 29.31 -21.94 21.21
CA LEU A 184 27.96 -22.36 20.88
C LEU A 184 27.85 -23.89 20.88
N ASN A 185 26.87 -24.44 21.59
CA ASN A 185 26.55 -25.87 21.55
C ASN A 185 25.43 -26.16 20.54
N ASP A 186 25.15 -27.43 20.25
CA ASP A 186 24.11 -27.81 19.27
C ASP A 186 22.71 -27.32 19.64
N GLU A 187 22.32 -27.43 20.92
CA GLU A 187 20.99 -27.03 21.40
C GLU A 187 20.73 -25.53 21.21
N VAL A 188 21.69 -24.69 21.60
CA VAL A 188 21.60 -23.24 21.44
C VAL A 188 21.76 -22.82 19.99
N GLN A 189 22.56 -23.56 19.20
CA GLN A 189 22.66 -23.31 17.76
C GLN A 189 21.30 -23.47 17.09
N THR A 190 20.61 -24.59 17.33
CA THR A 190 19.26 -24.83 16.79
C THR A 190 18.29 -23.74 17.25
N GLU A 191 18.23 -23.46 18.56
CA GLU A 191 17.37 -22.41 19.13
C GLU A 191 17.56 -21.06 18.42
N VAL A 192 18.82 -20.62 18.26
CA VAL A 192 19.12 -19.33 17.63
C VAL A 192 18.86 -19.35 16.12
N VAL A 193 19.18 -20.44 15.43
CA VAL A 193 18.97 -20.56 13.99
C VAL A 193 17.49 -20.54 13.64
N ASP A 194 16.66 -21.20 14.43
CA ASP A 194 15.21 -21.23 14.26
C ASP A 194 14.61 -19.86 14.58
N ALA A 195 15.03 -19.23 15.69
CA ALA A 195 14.58 -17.88 16.04
C ALA A 195 14.98 -16.82 14.99
N LEU A 196 16.17 -16.95 14.37
CA LEU A 196 16.59 -16.07 13.27
C LEU A 196 15.77 -16.32 12.00
N TRP A 197 15.39 -17.57 11.72
CA TRP A 197 14.51 -17.89 10.60
C TRP A 197 13.15 -17.24 10.77
N GLU A 198 12.48 -17.50 11.91
CA GLU A 198 11.18 -16.93 12.23
C GLU A 198 11.21 -15.40 12.18
N LEU A 199 12.26 -14.79 12.74
CA LEU A 199 12.45 -13.34 12.69
C LEU A 199 12.62 -12.83 11.26
N ALA A 200 13.40 -13.51 10.42
CA ALA A 200 13.58 -13.11 9.03
C ALA A 200 12.27 -13.23 8.25
N VAL A 201 11.51 -14.31 8.45
CA VAL A 201 10.18 -14.50 7.85
C VAL A 201 9.23 -13.39 8.29
N GLN A 202 9.17 -13.09 9.58
CA GLN A 202 8.34 -12.00 10.12
C GLN A 202 8.76 -10.62 9.58
N LEU A 203 10.06 -10.37 9.39
CA LEU A 203 10.54 -9.13 8.78
C LEU A 203 10.23 -9.06 7.28
N GLU A 204 10.28 -10.20 6.58
CA GLU A 204 9.99 -10.31 5.16
C GLU A 204 8.51 -10.18 4.86
N GLU A 205 7.65 -10.73 5.69
CA GLU A 205 6.20 -10.67 5.57
C GLU A 205 5.64 -9.43 6.28
N GLY A 206 6.45 -8.73 7.07
CA GLY A 206 6.04 -7.57 7.89
C GLY A 206 5.25 -8.00 9.12
N SER A 207 4.86 -7.02 9.96
CA SER A 207 3.96 -7.35 11.06
C SER A 207 2.58 -7.72 10.49
N LEU A 208 1.92 -8.73 11.05
CA LEU A 208 0.48 -8.99 10.78
C LEU A 208 -0.36 -7.73 10.99
N ALA A 209 0.10 -6.80 11.83
CA ALA A 209 -0.55 -5.54 12.15
C ALA A 209 -0.35 -4.43 11.11
N ASP A 210 0.47 -4.63 10.07
CA ASP A 210 0.65 -3.66 8.98
C ASP A 210 0.22 -4.27 7.65
N ALA A 211 -1.09 -4.48 7.53
CA ALA A 211 -1.72 -4.99 6.31
C ALA A 211 -1.47 -4.07 5.10
N ARG A 212 -1.27 -2.76 5.35
CA ARG A 212 -0.92 -1.77 4.34
C ARG A 212 0.46 -2.04 3.74
N ALA A 213 1.49 -2.17 4.58
CA ALA A 213 2.84 -2.45 4.10
C ALA A 213 2.93 -3.80 3.36
N ARG A 214 2.08 -4.78 3.71
CA ARG A 214 1.97 -6.05 2.99
C ARG A 214 1.40 -5.87 1.59
N LEU A 215 0.32 -5.09 1.47
CA LEU A 215 -0.31 -4.80 0.20
C LEU A 215 0.63 -4.08 -0.77
N GLU A 216 1.32 -3.02 -0.31
CA GLU A 216 2.28 -2.26 -1.12
C GLU A 216 3.40 -3.17 -1.67
N ARG A 217 3.92 -4.08 -0.83
CA ARG A 217 4.98 -5.01 -1.25
C ARG A 217 4.49 -6.07 -2.24
N ALA A 218 3.28 -6.60 -2.04
CA ALA A 218 2.70 -7.54 -3.00
C ALA A 218 2.49 -6.88 -4.37
N GLN A 219 2.07 -5.61 -4.40
CA GLN A 219 1.96 -4.83 -5.63
C GLN A 219 3.31 -4.63 -6.32
N GLU A 220 4.34 -4.19 -5.57
CA GLU A 220 5.69 -3.97 -6.12
C GLU A 220 6.29 -5.26 -6.72
N ARG A 221 6.18 -6.39 -6.01
CA ARG A 221 6.72 -7.68 -6.48
C ARG A 221 6.01 -8.16 -7.75
N LEU A 222 4.68 -8.06 -7.78
CA LEU A 222 3.90 -8.41 -8.96
C LEU A 222 4.27 -7.51 -10.14
N GLU A 223 4.40 -6.19 -9.93
CA GLU A 223 4.80 -5.25 -10.97
C GLU A 223 6.20 -5.56 -11.51
N GLU A 224 7.16 -5.84 -10.64
CA GLU A 224 8.52 -6.21 -11.03
C GLU A 224 8.54 -7.52 -11.82
N ALA A 225 7.80 -8.54 -11.37
CA ALA A 225 7.66 -9.82 -12.07
C ALA A 225 7.03 -9.64 -13.46
N MET A 226 6.01 -8.79 -13.60
CA MET A 226 5.40 -8.45 -14.89
C MET A 226 6.38 -7.72 -15.82
N ARG A 227 7.14 -6.73 -15.31
CA ARG A 227 8.15 -6.01 -16.09
C ARG A 227 9.27 -6.93 -16.58
N ASN A 228 9.67 -7.90 -15.76
CA ASN A 228 10.75 -8.83 -16.06
C ASN A 228 10.29 -10.06 -16.88
N GLY A 229 8.98 -10.23 -17.08
CA GLY A 229 8.41 -11.35 -17.81
C GLY A 229 8.56 -12.69 -17.08
N ALA A 230 8.20 -12.72 -15.80
CA ALA A 230 8.17 -13.92 -14.97
C ALA A 230 7.26 -15.04 -15.55
N SER A 231 7.41 -16.27 -15.05
CA SER A 231 6.58 -17.40 -15.48
C SER A 231 5.13 -17.26 -15.02
N ASP A 232 4.20 -17.93 -15.72
CA ASP A 232 2.78 -17.89 -15.39
C ASP A 232 2.51 -18.40 -13.96
N GLU A 233 3.30 -19.36 -13.48
CA GLU A 233 3.23 -19.90 -12.12
C GLU A 233 3.69 -18.87 -11.07
N GLU A 234 4.81 -18.18 -11.32
CA GLU A 234 5.31 -17.12 -10.44
C GLU A 234 4.32 -15.95 -10.35
N ILE A 235 3.71 -15.57 -11.49
CA ILE A 235 2.67 -14.53 -11.48
C ILE A 235 1.41 -14.99 -10.74
N ALA A 236 0.99 -16.25 -10.89
CA ALA A 236 -0.18 -16.78 -10.19
C ALA A 236 0.01 -16.75 -8.66
N GLU A 237 1.19 -17.07 -8.18
CA GLU A 237 1.55 -16.97 -6.75
C GLU A 237 1.52 -15.52 -6.26
N LEU A 238 2.13 -14.60 -7.01
CA LEU A 238 2.15 -13.18 -6.65
C LEU A 238 0.75 -12.55 -6.67
N MET A 239 -0.12 -12.98 -7.59
CA MET A 239 -1.53 -12.58 -7.62
C MET A 239 -2.30 -13.08 -6.40
N GLN A 240 -2.00 -14.30 -5.95
CA GLN A 240 -2.59 -14.85 -4.74
C GLN A 240 -2.11 -14.08 -3.50
N GLU A 241 -0.82 -13.76 -3.41
CA GLU A 241 -0.25 -12.93 -2.34
C GLU A 241 -0.91 -11.53 -2.31
N LEU A 242 -1.09 -10.90 -3.48
CA LEU A 242 -1.75 -9.61 -3.60
C LEU A 242 -3.21 -9.66 -3.10
N ARG A 243 -3.95 -10.71 -3.45
CA ARG A 243 -5.34 -10.91 -3.00
C ARG A 243 -5.42 -11.05 -1.48
N GLU A 244 -4.54 -11.86 -0.89
CA GLU A 244 -4.46 -12.04 0.57
C GLU A 244 -4.12 -10.73 1.27
N ALA A 245 -3.11 -10.01 0.80
CA ALA A 245 -2.72 -8.73 1.38
C ALA A 245 -3.82 -7.65 1.27
N THR A 246 -4.57 -7.65 0.17
CA THR A 246 -5.71 -6.74 -0.03
C THR A 246 -6.86 -7.05 0.94
N ASN A 247 -7.16 -8.32 1.15
CA ASN A 247 -8.18 -8.76 2.11
C ASN A 247 -7.81 -8.37 3.55
N ASP A 248 -6.55 -8.61 3.93
CA ASP A 248 -6.04 -8.23 5.24
C ASP A 248 -6.12 -6.71 5.45
N TYR A 249 -5.84 -5.91 4.40
CA TYR A 249 -5.95 -4.45 4.46
C TYR A 249 -7.39 -3.98 4.65
N MET A 250 -8.34 -4.57 3.90
CA MET A 250 -9.76 -4.28 4.08
C MET A 250 -10.28 -4.69 5.45
N GLN A 251 -9.81 -5.83 5.98
CA GLN A 251 -10.20 -6.27 7.32
C GLN A 251 -9.67 -5.32 8.39
N MET A 252 -8.41 -4.90 8.28
CA MET A 252 -7.84 -3.86 9.15
C MET A 252 -8.64 -2.55 9.07
N LEU A 253 -9.07 -2.15 7.88
CA LEU A 253 -9.91 -0.97 7.68
C LEU A 253 -11.28 -1.13 8.37
N ALA A 254 -11.92 -2.29 8.24
CA ALA A 254 -13.19 -2.61 8.88
C ALA A 254 -13.08 -2.62 10.41
N ASP A 255 -12.02 -3.22 10.97
CA ASP A 255 -11.76 -3.27 12.40
C ASP A 255 -11.54 -1.85 12.99
N GLN A 256 -11.00 -0.91 12.20
CA GLN A 256 -10.84 0.50 12.59
C GLN A 256 -12.16 1.30 12.51
N MET A 257 -13.10 0.87 11.65
CA MET A 257 -14.41 1.49 11.50
C MET A 257 -15.42 1.03 12.55
N GLU A 258 -15.16 -0.04 13.31
CA GLU A 258 -16.07 -0.49 14.37
C GLU A 258 -16.14 0.54 15.53
N PRO A 259 -17.31 1.13 15.81
CA PRO A 259 -17.44 2.11 16.88
C PRO A 259 -17.26 1.45 18.25
N SER A 260 -16.60 2.16 19.17
CA SER A 260 -16.52 1.80 20.58
C SER A 260 -17.89 1.39 21.15
N PRO A 261 -17.97 0.35 22.01
CA PRO A 261 -19.23 -0.27 22.48
C PRO A 261 -20.08 0.58 23.44
N ASN A 262 -19.93 1.90 23.44
CA ASN A 262 -20.61 2.81 24.36
C ASN A 262 -21.35 3.97 23.64
N GLY A 263 -22.00 3.66 22.51
CA GLY A 263 -22.96 4.52 21.83
C GLY A 263 -24.38 3.96 21.98
N THR A 264 -25.25 4.70 22.66
CA THR A 264 -26.65 4.36 22.96
C THR A 264 -27.50 4.03 21.72
N ASP A 265 -28.32 2.98 21.84
CA ASP A 265 -29.40 2.57 20.94
C ASP A 265 -30.18 3.76 20.32
N GLN A 266 -29.95 4.02 19.04
CA GLN A 266 -30.92 4.71 18.18
C GLN A 266 -31.16 3.82 16.94
N PRO A 267 -32.42 3.54 16.57
CA PRO A 267 -32.72 2.68 15.42
C PRO A 267 -32.30 3.35 14.12
N ASP A 268 -31.41 2.68 13.39
CA ASP A 268 -30.93 3.00 12.05
C ASP A 268 -32.06 3.41 11.10
N GLN A 269 -31.96 4.62 10.55
CA GLN A 269 -32.62 4.98 9.32
C GLN A 269 -31.56 5.19 8.26
N ASN A 270 -31.46 4.21 7.36
CA ASN A 270 -30.94 4.29 6.00
C ASN A 270 -29.88 5.37 5.77
N GLN A 271 -28.62 5.02 6.01
CA GLN A 271 -27.53 5.56 5.22
C GLN A 271 -26.90 4.39 4.48
N GLU A 272 -27.22 4.27 3.19
CA GLU A 272 -26.41 3.55 2.20
C GLU A 272 -25.06 4.28 2.07
N ASN A 273 -24.26 4.30 3.13
CA ASN A 273 -22.89 4.79 3.08
C ASN A 273 -22.05 3.72 2.39
N GLN A 274 -21.93 3.87 1.07
CA GLN A 274 -20.80 3.47 0.23
C GLN A 274 -20.09 2.15 0.60
N THR A 275 -20.84 1.05 0.58
CA THR A 275 -20.29 -0.33 0.69
C THR A 275 -19.74 -0.85 -0.65
N ILE A 276 -19.65 0.01 -1.68
CA ILE A 276 -19.08 -0.33 -2.99
C ILE A 276 -17.57 -0.07 -2.92
N SER A 277 -16.80 -1.11 -2.58
CA SER A 277 -15.34 -1.11 -2.71
C SER A 277 -14.77 -2.54 -2.78
N GLN A 278 -15.29 -3.49 -2.00
CA GLN A 278 -14.73 -4.85 -1.95
C GLN A 278 -14.99 -5.67 -3.22
N ASP A 279 -16.22 -5.66 -3.73
CA ASP A 279 -16.59 -6.42 -4.93
C ASP A 279 -15.92 -5.86 -6.19
N GLU A 280 -15.69 -4.55 -6.24
CA GLU A 280 -15.07 -3.86 -7.39
C GLU A 280 -13.56 -4.13 -7.46
N ILE A 281 -12.87 -4.10 -6.33
CA ILE A 281 -11.46 -4.50 -6.22
C ILE A 281 -11.28 -5.96 -6.64
N GLN A 282 -12.16 -6.87 -6.17
CA GLN A 282 -12.07 -8.28 -6.54
C GLN A 282 -12.31 -8.49 -8.05
N ALA A 283 -13.28 -7.80 -8.65
CA ALA A 283 -13.54 -7.87 -10.08
C ALA A 283 -12.36 -7.37 -10.93
N MET A 284 -11.67 -6.32 -10.46
CA MET A 284 -10.45 -5.81 -11.11
C MET A 284 -9.31 -6.82 -11.05
N MET A 285 -9.10 -7.46 -9.90
CA MET A 285 -8.10 -8.52 -9.71
C MET A 285 -8.35 -9.74 -10.60
N ASP A 286 -9.60 -10.17 -10.72
CA ASP A 286 -9.98 -11.28 -11.60
C ASP A 286 -9.77 -10.90 -13.08
N ARG A 287 -10.01 -9.63 -13.43
CA ARG A 287 -9.76 -9.12 -14.79
C ARG A 287 -8.27 -9.05 -15.12
N ILE A 288 -7.43 -8.64 -14.15
CA ILE A 288 -5.97 -8.67 -14.28
C ILE A 288 -5.51 -10.11 -14.55
N GLN A 289 -6.01 -11.10 -13.79
CA GLN A 289 -5.69 -12.51 -14.01
C GLN A 289 -6.06 -12.99 -15.43
N GLU A 290 -7.25 -12.65 -15.92
CA GLU A 290 -7.67 -13.00 -17.29
C GLU A 290 -6.75 -12.37 -18.36
N LEU A 291 -6.39 -11.10 -18.20
CA LEU A 291 -5.46 -10.42 -19.10
C LEU A 291 -4.07 -11.06 -19.09
N MET A 292 -3.62 -11.54 -17.94
CA MET A 292 -2.36 -12.26 -17.78
C MET A 292 -2.37 -13.61 -18.51
N GLU A 293 -3.43 -14.41 -18.33
CA GLU A 293 -3.62 -15.68 -19.06
C GLU A 293 -3.72 -15.47 -20.59
N GLU A 294 -4.24 -14.30 -21.02
CA GLU A 294 -4.29 -13.88 -22.43
C GLU A 294 -2.97 -13.28 -22.95
N GLY A 295 -1.95 -13.09 -22.09
CA GLY A 295 -0.66 -12.50 -22.44
C GLY A 295 -0.70 -10.98 -22.68
N ARG A 296 -1.72 -10.28 -22.17
CA ARG A 296 -1.98 -8.84 -22.35
C ARG A 296 -1.41 -8.00 -21.21
N MET A 297 -0.11 -8.14 -20.98
CA MET A 297 0.65 -7.47 -19.90
C MET A 297 0.44 -5.95 -19.85
N ALA A 298 0.36 -5.28 -21.00
CA ALA A 298 0.21 -3.82 -21.07
C ALA A 298 -1.11 -3.33 -20.47
N GLU A 299 -2.19 -4.09 -20.65
CA GLU A 299 -3.51 -3.74 -20.12
C GLU A 299 -3.66 -4.15 -18.66
N ALA A 300 -2.99 -5.23 -18.26
CA ALA A 300 -2.90 -5.62 -16.85
C ALA A 300 -2.21 -4.52 -16.01
N MET A 301 -1.15 -3.90 -16.55
CA MET A 301 -0.48 -2.76 -15.88
C MET A 301 -1.39 -1.52 -15.74
N GLU A 302 -2.26 -1.24 -16.72
CA GLU A 302 -3.21 -0.12 -16.66
C GLU A 302 -4.25 -0.33 -15.54
N LEU A 303 -4.78 -1.55 -15.41
CA LEU A 303 -5.70 -1.88 -14.31
C LEU A 303 -5.03 -1.85 -12.93
N MET A 304 -3.75 -2.23 -12.84
CA MET A 304 -2.99 -2.10 -11.58
C MET A 304 -2.81 -0.64 -11.17
N GLU A 305 -2.67 0.28 -12.14
CA GLU A 305 -2.59 1.71 -11.86
C GLU A 305 -3.94 2.28 -11.41
N GLU A 306 -5.04 1.81 -11.99
CA GLU A 306 -6.40 2.11 -11.53
C GLU A 306 -6.65 1.61 -10.10
N LEU A 307 -6.20 0.39 -9.78
CA LEU A 307 -6.26 -0.17 -8.44
C LEU A 307 -5.53 0.71 -7.42
N ASN A 308 -4.34 1.21 -7.78
CA ASN A 308 -3.56 2.10 -6.91
C ASN A 308 -4.27 3.43 -6.63
N GLN A 309 -4.89 4.03 -7.63
CA GLN A 309 -5.64 5.27 -7.47
C GLN A 309 -6.85 5.09 -6.55
N LEU A 310 -7.55 3.97 -6.67
CA LEU A 310 -8.68 3.63 -5.80
C LEU A 310 -8.22 3.49 -4.35
N MET A 311 -7.09 2.81 -4.13
CA MET A 311 -6.50 2.64 -2.79
C MET A 311 -6.00 3.95 -2.18
N GLU A 312 -5.42 4.85 -2.97
CA GLU A 312 -5.00 6.18 -2.54
C GLU A 312 -6.21 7.06 -2.15
N ASN A 313 -7.32 6.95 -2.88
CA ASN A 313 -8.57 7.65 -2.56
C ASN A 313 -9.22 7.15 -1.26
N LEU A 314 -9.18 5.84 -0.99
CA LEU A 314 -9.65 5.27 0.28
C LEU A 314 -8.82 5.81 1.45
N GLN A 315 -7.49 5.90 1.30
CA GLN A 315 -6.60 6.50 2.30
C GLN A 315 -6.93 7.98 2.56
N MET A 316 -7.19 8.77 1.51
CA MET A 316 -7.45 10.21 1.67
C MET A 316 -8.77 10.47 2.42
N THR A 317 -9.73 9.57 2.26
CA THR A 317 -11.01 9.57 2.99
C THR A 317 -10.82 9.25 4.48
N GLU A 318 -9.81 8.44 4.82
CA GLU A 318 -9.42 8.10 6.21
C GLU A 318 -8.57 9.19 6.88
N GLY A 319 -7.68 9.85 6.12
CA GLY A 319 -6.78 10.89 6.61
C GLY A 319 -7.42 12.27 6.79
N GLY A 320 -8.69 12.40 6.37
CA GLY A 320 -9.42 13.65 6.29
C GLY A 320 -10.34 13.97 7.47
N GLU A 321 -10.42 13.19 8.55
CA GLU A 321 -11.43 13.47 9.59
C GLU A 321 -11.02 12.99 10.99
N GLY A 322 -9.90 13.53 11.48
CA GLY A 322 -9.55 13.53 12.89
C GLY A 322 -10.06 14.78 13.63
N GLY A 323 -11.34 15.13 13.47
CA GLY A 323 -11.93 16.27 14.17
C GLY A 323 -13.33 16.62 13.71
N GLU A 324 -14.29 16.54 14.64
CA GLU A 324 -15.62 17.18 14.57
C GLU A 324 -16.74 16.48 13.76
N GLY A 325 -17.04 15.24 14.15
CA GLY A 325 -18.40 14.68 14.02
C GLY A 325 -19.37 15.19 15.09
N GLY A 326 -19.43 16.51 15.32
CA GLY A 326 -20.45 17.15 16.15
C GLY A 326 -21.62 17.64 15.29
N PRO A 327 -22.87 17.67 15.79
CA PRO A 327 -24.03 18.06 14.97
C PRO A 327 -23.83 19.43 14.30
N GLN A 328 -23.98 19.45 12.97
CA GLN A 328 -23.82 20.62 12.10
C GLN A 328 -24.51 21.86 12.70
N THR A 329 -23.74 22.91 13.01
CA THR A 329 -24.29 24.18 13.48
C THR A 329 -24.60 25.09 12.28
N PRO A 330 -25.65 25.95 12.36
CA PRO A 330 -26.10 26.83 11.27
C PRO A 330 -25.04 27.76 10.64
N GLY A 331 -23.86 27.90 11.24
CA GLY A 331 -22.74 28.69 10.69
C GLY A 331 -21.93 28.00 9.59
N GLN A 332 -21.93 26.66 9.49
CA GLN A 332 -21.14 25.93 8.48
C GLN A 332 -21.73 26.05 7.06
N GLN A 333 -23.04 25.96 6.91
CA GLN A 333 -23.72 26.14 5.60
C GLN A 333 -23.49 27.54 5.02
N SER A 334 -23.46 28.56 5.90
CA SER A 334 -23.21 29.95 5.49
C SER A 334 -21.76 30.18 5.01
N MET A 335 -20.82 29.35 5.46
CA MET A 335 -19.43 29.39 5.00
C MET A 335 -19.23 28.64 3.67
N GLU A 336 -19.98 27.57 3.43
CA GLU A 336 -19.99 26.83 2.16
C GLU A 336 -20.57 27.68 1.02
N ASP A 337 -21.73 28.32 1.23
CA ASP A 337 -22.38 29.21 0.25
C ASP A 337 -21.46 30.39 -0.15
N LEU A 338 -20.67 30.87 0.80
CA LEU A 338 -19.73 31.96 0.55
C LEU A 338 -18.47 31.48 -0.17
N ALA A 339 -17.98 30.28 0.13
CA ALA A 339 -16.86 29.69 -0.60
C ALA A 339 -17.22 29.44 -2.08
N GLU A 340 -18.46 29.04 -2.35
CA GLU A 340 -19.01 28.93 -3.70
C GLU A 340 -19.06 30.31 -4.40
N THR A 341 -19.58 31.34 -3.73
CA THR A 341 -19.63 32.72 -4.26
C THR A 341 -18.23 33.26 -4.62
N LEU A 342 -17.20 32.94 -3.83
CA LEU A 342 -15.81 33.35 -4.12
C LEU A 342 -15.20 32.63 -5.33
N ARG A 343 -15.64 31.40 -5.61
CA ARG A 343 -15.22 30.64 -6.78
C ARG A 343 -15.88 31.19 -8.03
N ASP A 344 -17.19 31.43 -7.98
CA ASP A 344 -17.95 32.03 -9.08
C ASP A 344 -17.43 33.42 -9.46
N GLN A 345 -17.00 34.22 -8.48
CA GLN A 345 -16.35 35.51 -8.72
C GLN A 345 -14.98 35.37 -9.40
N GLN A 346 -14.20 34.31 -9.14
CA GLN A 346 -12.92 34.10 -9.83
C GLN A 346 -13.16 33.71 -11.29
N ASP A 347 -14.10 32.78 -11.52
CA ASP A 347 -14.46 32.32 -12.86
C ASP A 347 -14.96 33.48 -13.73
N LEU A 348 -15.77 34.40 -13.16
CA LEU A 348 -16.24 35.59 -13.86
C LEU A 348 -15.10 36.57 -14.22
N THR A 349 -14.09 36.71 -13.34
CA THR A 349 -12.91 37.56 -13.61
C THR A 349 -12.10 37.00 -14.77
N ASP A 350 -11.88 35.68 -14.78
CA ASP A 350 -11.11 35.00 -15.80
C ASP A 350 -11.82 35.02 -17.16
N GLU A 351 -13.16 34.92 -17.17
CA GLU A 351 -13.99 35.09 -18.36
C GLU A 351 -13.91 36.53 -18.89
N ALA A 352 -14.10 37.55 -18.03
CA ALA A 352 -13.99 38.96 -18.43
C ALA A 352 -12.59 39.33 -18.95
N PHE A 353 -11.53 38.74 -18.37
CA PHE A 353 -10.15 38.96 -18.82
C PHE A 353 -9.84 38.28 -20.16
N ARG A 354 -10.45 37.12 -20.42
CA ARG A 354 -10.37 36.44 -21.72
C ARG A 354 -11.07 37.25 -22.80
N ASP A 355 -12.28 37.74 -22.53
CA ASP A 355 -13.06 38.58 -23.45
C ASP A 355 -12.35 39.91 -23.75
N LEU A 356 -11.68 40.50 -22.76
CA LEU A 356 -10.84 41.69 -22.95
C LEU A 356 -9.66 41.41 -23.90
N GLN A 357 -8.98 40.27 -23.77
CA GLN A 357 -7.88 39.88 -24.67
C GLN A 357 -8.36 39.64 -26.10
N GLU A 358 -9.52 39.03 -26.27
CA GLU A 358 -10.13 38.79 -27.58
C GLU A 358 -10.47 40.12 -28.28
N GLN A 359 -11.02 41.10 -27.55
CA GLN A 359 -11.32 42.43 -28.08
C GLN A 359 -10.04 43.20 -28.52
N PHE A 360 -8.95 43.08 -27.76
CA PHE A 360 -7.65 43.67 -28.15
C PHE A 360 -7.02 42.98 -29.36
N ASN A 361 -7.25 41.67 -29.55
CA ASN A 361 -6.76 40.90 -30.69
C ASN A 361 -7.54 41.19 -31.98
N GLU A 362 -8.85 41.44 -31.91
CA GLU A 362 -9.66 41.84 -33.07
C GLU A 362 -9.29 43.23 -33.61
N GLY A 363 -8.88 44.16 -32.74
CA GLY A 363 -8.41 45.49 -33.12
C GLY A 363 -7.10 45.51 -33.93
N GLN A 364 -6.28 44.46 -33.83
CA GLN A 364 -4.99 44.36 -34.52
C GLN A 364 -5.08 43.75 -35.93
N GLN A 365 -6.18 43.08 -36.27
CA GLN A 365 -6.35 42.43 -37.58
C GLN A 365 -6.87 43.37 -38.68
N GLN A 366 -7.28 44.61 -38.35
CA GLN A 366 -7.86 45.57 -39.30
C GLN A 366 -6.85 46.61 -39.84
N GLY A 367 -5.55 46.51 -39.50
CA GLY A 367 -4.50 47.46 -39.88
C GLY A 367 -3.50 47.01 -40.97
N GLN A 368 -3.68 45.84 -41.57
CA GLN A 368 -2.67 45.28 -42.50
C GLN A 368 -3.30 44.73 -43.79
N GLN A 369 -4.01 45.58 -44.54
CA GLN A 369 -4.41 45.24 -45.91
C GLN A 369 -4.51 46.49 -46.79
N ASP A 370 -3.36 47.12 -47.10
CA ASP A 370 -3.24 48.00 -48.27
C ASP A 370 -1.79 47.99 -48.77
N GLY A 371 -1.56 47.39 -49.94
CA GLY A 371 -0.24 47.39 -50.62
C GLY A 371 0.14 46.13 -51.38
N GLN A 372 -0.62 45.76 -52.42
CA GLN A 372 -0.24 44.77 -53.44
C GLN A 372 0.73 45.39 -54.47
N GLN A 373 1.88 44.76 -54.75
CA GLN A 373 2.25 44.20 -56.07
C GLN A 373 3.75 43.94 -56.28
N ASP A 374 4.01 42.75 -56.83
CA ASP A 374 5.02 42.37 -57.84
C ASP A 374 6.53 42.45 -57.54
N GLY A 375 7.21 41.31 -57.77
CA GLY A 375 8.54 41.30 -58.39
C GLY A 375 9.60 40.42 -57.71
N GLN A 376 10.01 39.37 -58.44
CA GLN A 376 11.32 38.68 -58.49
C GLN A 376 12.30 38.69 -57.28
N GLN A 377 12.85 37.49 -56.99
CA GLN A 377 14.20 37.19 -56.43
C GLN A 377 15.33 38.15 -56.90
N PRO A 378 16.55 38.19 -56.33
CA PRO A 378 17.15 37.47 -55.17
C PRO A 378 18.08 38.33 -54.28
N GLY A 379 18.76 37.74 -53.28
CA GLY A 379 20.14 38.16 -52.91
C GLY A 379 20.41 38.72 -51.50
N GLU A 380 21.17 37.93 -50.73
CA GLU A 380 22.37 38.27 -49.93
C GLU A 380 22.41 39.51 -49.00
N GLN A 381 22.56 39.23 -47.68
CA GLN A 381 23.51 39.80 -46.68
C GLN A 381 23.62 41.34 -46.49
N PRO A 382 24.37 41.89 -45.49
CA PRO A 382 24.70 41.47 -44.11
C PRO A 382 24.65 42.63 -43.06
N GLY A 383 24.78 42.31 -41.75
CA GLY A 383 25.28 43.20 -40.68
C GLY A 383 24.25 44.22 -40.12
N GLN A 384 24.25 44.64 -38.86
CA GLN A 384 25.29 44.73 -37.83
C GLN A 384 24.66 44.85 -36.43
N GLU A 385 25.26 44.11 -35.49
CA GLU A 385 25.74 44.56 -34.17
C GLU A 385 24.78 45.11 -33.11
N GLY A 386 24.87 44.50 -31.92
CA GLY A 386 24.32 45.07 -30.69
C GLY A 386 24.40 44.17 -29.46
N GLN A 387 25.62 43.82 -29.02
CA GLN A 387 26.08 43.35 -27.70
C GLN A 387 25.18 42.49 -26.75
N GLN A 388 25.67 41.26 -26.50
CA GLN A 388 25.99 40.57 -25.21
C GLN A 388 25.67 41.24 -23.85
N PRO A 389 25.69 40.49 -22.71
CA PRO A 389 26.16 39.10 -22.47
C PRO A 389 25.15 38.20 -21.70
N GLY A 390 25.23 36.87 -21.58
CA GLY A 390 26.32 35.91 -21.77
C GLY A 390 26.52 35.05 -20.50
N GLN A 391 25.98 33.82 -20.49
CA GLN A 391 26.44 32.60 -19.77
C GLN A 391 25.50 31.45 -20.23
N GLN A 392 25.81 30.65 -21.26
CA GLN A 392 26.71 29.47 -21.29
C GLN A 392 26.55 28.56 -20.05
N GLY A 393 26.20 27.27 -20.16
CA GLY A 393 26.04 26.36 -21.29
C GLY A 393 26.49 24.94 -20.88
N GLN A 394 26.25 23.95 -21.76
CA GLN A 394 26.80 22.58 -21.82
C GLN A 394 25.88 21.48 -21.25
N ASP A 395 25.42 20.44 -21.97
CA ASP A 395 25.61 19.94 -23.34
C ASP A 395 24.31 19.20 -23.77
N GLY A 396 24.00 19.20 -25.07
CA GLY A 396 22.94 18.38 -25.67
C GLY A 396 23.52 17.31 -26.59
N GLN A 397 22.70 16.32 -26.96
CA GLN A 397 22.80 15.67 -28.27
C GLN A 397 21.48 14.97 -28.67
N GLU A 398 20.92 15.45 -29.78
CA GLU A 398 20.17 14.78 -30.87
C GLU A 398 19.08 13.74 -30.48
N GLY A 399 17.79 13.87 -30.82
CA GLY A 399 17.18 14.52 -31.98
C GLY A 399 16.79 13.49 -33.04
N ASN A 400 15.54 13.04 -33.05
CA ASN A 400 14.86 12.68 -34.30
C ASN A 400 13.35 12.88 -34.14
N GLY A 401 12.80 13.86 -34.85
CA GLY A 401 11.37 14.09 -34.97
C GLY A 401 10.84 13.47 -36.25
N GLN A 402 9.57 13.08 -36.25
CA GLN A 402 8.80 13.01 -37.48
C GLN A 402 7.29 13.23 -37.26
N ASP A 403 6.83 14.32 -37.85
CA ASP A 403 5.52 14.58 -38.47
C ASP A 403 4.23 14.53 -37.63
N GLY A 404 3.73 15.75 -37.35
CA GLY A 404 2.32 16.02 -37.10
C GLY A 404 1.56 16.33 -38.41
N GLN A 405 0.39 15.73 -38.56
CA GLN A 405 -0.72 16.23 -39.39
C GLN A 405 -2.04 16.06 -38.63
N GLN A 406 -2.54 17.17 -38.08
CA GLN A 406 -3.88 17.73 -38.31
C GLN A 406 -5.09 16.76 -38.36
N GLN A 407 -5.94 16.76 -37.33
CA GLN A 407 -7.38 17.10 -37.44
C GLN A 407 -8.10 17.00 -36.08
N GLY A 408 -8.81 18.07 -35.70
CA GLY A 408 -9.83 18.07 -34.67
C GLY A 408 -11.22 17.83 -35.25
N GLN A 409 -12.02 17.05 -34.51
CA GLN A 409 -13.50 16.93 -34.45
C GLN A 409 -13.75 15.69 -33.56
N GLY A 410 -14.43 15.72 -32.41
CA GLY A 410 -15.64 16.45 -32.06
C GLY A 410 -16.86 15.59 -32.38
N GLN A 411 -17.18 14.59 -31.55
CA GLN A 411 -18.51 13.93 -31.50
C GLN A 411 -18.67 13.05 -30.25
N GLY A 412 -19.07 13.66 -29.13
CA GLY A 412 -19.74 12.98 -28.03
C GLY A 412 -21.24 13.04 -28.26
N GLN A 413 -21.83 11.92 -28.65
CA GLN A 413 -23.26 11.76 -28.89
C GLN A 413 -23.90 11.24 -27.60
N GLY A 414 -24.57 12.13 -26.87
CA GLY A 414 -25.50 11.78 -25.78
C GLY A 414 -26.94 11.80 -26.29
N ASP A 415 -27.66 10.70 -26.06
CA ASP A 415 -29.12 10.54 -26.13
C ASP A 415 -29.43 9.33 -25.22
N ASN A 416 -30.31 9.34 -24.21
CA ASN A 416 -31.71 9.77 -24.22
C ASN A 416 -32.28 9.99 -22.79
N THR A 417 -33.00 11.11 -22.63
CA THR A 417 -34.31 11.34 -21.97
C THR A 417 -34.67 10.76 -20.57
N GLN A 418 -35.14 11.65 -19.67
CA GLN A 418 -36.60 11.81 -19.37
C GLN A 418 -36.91 13.04 -18.45
N GLY A 419 -37.78 13.94 -18.94
CA GLY A 419 -38.56 14.95 -18.19
C GLY A 419 -37.91 16.35 -18.13
N GLY A 420 -38.41 17.43 -18.73
CA GLY A 420 -39.71 17.77 -19.28
C GLY A 420 -40.34 18.91 -18.47
N LEU A 421 -40.14 20.16 -18.88
CA LEU A 421 -41.11 21.27 -18.82
C LEU A 421 -40.58 22.48 -19.60
N THR A 422 -41.43 22.97 -20.48
CA THR A 422 -41.27 23.99 -21.51
C THR A 422 -41.30 25.41 -20.94
N ASP A 423 -40.45 26.31 -21.43
CA ASP A 423 -40.90 27.63 -21.90
C ASP A 423 -40.08 28.05 -23.14
N ASP A 424 -40.78 28.76 -24.01
CA ASP A 424 -40.54 29.06 -25.41
C ASP A 424 -40.32 30.56 -25.55
N ASN A 425 -39.10 30.99 -25.90
CA ASN A 425 -38.91 32.14 -26.78
C ASN A 425 -37.48 32.19 -27.33
N GLY A 426 -37.34 32.02 -28.65
CA GLY A 426 -36.04 32.00 -29.31
C GLY A 426 -35.53 33.37 -29.78
N GLN A 427 -34.22 33.52 -29.80
CA GLN A 427 -33.46 34.01 -30.97
C GLN A 427 -31.97 33.69 -30.77
N GLY A 428 -31.32 33.26 -31.86
CA GLY A 428 -30.03 32.55 -31.83
C GLY A 428 -28.78 33.41 -31.70
N GLY A 429 -27.63 32.74 -31.64
CA GLY A 429 -26.32 33.31 -31.93
C GLY A 429 -25.27 33.07 -30.85
N GLU A 430 -24.22 32.31 -31.22
CA GLU A 430 -22.84 32.41 -30.72
C GLU A 430 -22.55 32.25 -29.22
N GLY A 431 -21.87 31.14 -28.87
CA GLY A 431 -21.16 30.98 -27.60
C GLY A 431 -19.91 31.86 -27.56
N GLY A 432 -20.13 33.14 -27.28
CA GLY A 432 -19.13 34.11 -26.83
C GLY A 432 -19.82 35.00 -25.79
N GLY A 433 -19.22 35.10 -24.60
CA GLY A 433 -19.76 35.85 -23.46
C GLY A 433 -20.13 37.26 -23.87
N SER A 434 -21.42 37.56 -23.92
CA SER A 434 -21.84 38.95 -24.13
C SER A 434 -21.65 39.70 -22.81
N PRO A 435 -21.19 40.96 -22.82
CA PRO A 435 -21.06 41.78 -21.61
C PRO A 435 -22.37 41.82 -20.78
N GLN A 436 -23.51 41.69 -21.47
CA GLN A 436 -24.84 41.55 -20.88
C GLN A 436 -24.98 40.28 -19.99
N SER A 437 -24.48 39.13 -20.43
CA SER A 437 -24.56 37.87 -19.66
C SER A 437 -23.59 37.83 -18.47
N LEU A 438 -22.45 38.54 -18.57
CA LEU A 438 -21.53 38.71 -17.45
C LEU A 438 -22.14 39.62 -16.38
N ALA A 439 -22.80 40.72 -16.79
CA ALA A 439 -23.52 41.59 -15.86
C ALA A 439 -24.66 40.87 -15.12
N GLU A 440 -25.41 40.00 -15.80
CA GLU A 440 -26.49 39.20 -15.17
C GLU A 440 -25.96 38.20 -14.13
N ARG A 441 -24.78 37.61 -14.37
CA ARG A 441 -24.11 36.74 -13.39
C ARG A 441 -23.59 37.53 -12.20
N GLN A 442 -23.01 38.71 -12.42
CA GLN A 442 -22.57 39.60 -11.35
C GLN A 442 -23.73 40.04 -10.44
N GLU A 443 -24.89 40.34 -11.04
CA GLU A 443 -26.11 40.68 -10.31
C GLU A 443 -26.59 39.54 -9.41
N ALA A 444 -26.52 38.29 -9.89
CA ALA A 444 -26.88 37.11 -9.11
C ALA A 444 -25.96 36.92 -7.90
N LEU A 445 -24.65 37.11 -8.07
CA LEU A 445 -23.66 37.00 -7.00
C LEU A 445 -23.85 38.08 -5.93
N ARG A 446 -24.13 39.32 -6.34
CA ARG A 446 -24.49 40.39 -5.39
C ARG A 446 -25.73 40.05 -4.59
N ASN A 447 -26.76 39.50 -5.22
CA ASN A 447 -27.99 39.12 -4.55
C ASN A 447 -27.75 38.00 -3.52
N GLY A 448 -26.88 37.02 -3.84
CA GLY A 448 -26.44 35.98 -2.91
C GLY A 448 -25.71 36.56 -1.69
N LEU A 449 -24.77 37.48 -1.91
CA LEU A 449 -24.06 38.17 -0.83
C LEU A 449 -25.02 38.94 0.08
N ASN A 450 -26.02 39.60 -0.50
CA ASN A 450 -27.05 40.31 0.23
C ASN A 450 -27.93 39.38 1.08
N GLN A 451 -28.29 38.22 0.54
CA GLN A 451 -29.04 37.21 1.27
C GLN A 451 -28.24 36.68 2.46
N LEU A 452 -26.94 36.44 2.26
CA LEU A 452 -26.03 36.01 3.31
C LEU A 452 -25.86 37.06 4.42
N ARG A 453 -25.69 38.33 4.07
CA ARG A 453 -25.63 39.42 5.07
C ARG A 453 -26.88 39.46 5.94
N ASN A 454 -28.05 39.21 5.35
CA ASN A 454 -29.32 39.19 6.06
C ASN A 454 -29.57 37.91 6.87
N SER A 455 -28.90 36.80 6.54
CA SER A 455 -29.01 35.53 7.26
C SER A 455 -28.02 35.40 8.42
N LEU A 456 -26.98 36.24 8.45
CA LEU A 456 -26.03 36.26 9.55
C LEU A 456 -26.73 36.57 10.88
N PRO A 457 -26.47 35.79 11.95
CA PRO A 457 -26.95 36.10 13.29
C PRO A 457 -26.47 37.50 13.71
N GLY A 458 -27.20 38.16 14.61
CA GLY A 458 -26.80 39.47 15.14
C GLY A 458 -25.52 39.37 15.98
N LEU A 459 -24.37 39.32 15.32
CA LEU A 459 -23.04 39.32 15.91
C LEU A 459 -22.76 40.73 16.46
N SER A 460 -22.23 40.80 17.67
CA SER A 460 -21.84 42.04 18.34
C SER A 460 -20.32 42.11 18.52
N GLY A 461 -19.78 43.33 18.53
CA GLY A 461 -18.35 43.60 18.76
C GLY A 461 -17.67 44.34 17.61
N ASP A 462 -16.49 44.88 17.88
CA ASP A 462 -15.71 45.69 16.93
C ASP A 462 -15.33 44.89 15.66
N ALA A 463 -15.11 43.57 15.80
CA ALA A 463 -14.84 42.67 14.69
C ALA A 463 -16.07 42.43 13.80
N ALA A 464 -17.27 42.37 14.39
CA ALA A 464 -18.52 42.24 13.64
C ALA A 464 -18.84 43.52 12.84
N GLU A 465 -18.64 44.69 13.44
CA GLU A 465 -18.79 45.99 12.75
C GLU A 465 -17.81 46.13 11.57
N SER A 466 -16.56 45.67 11.75
CA SER A 466 -15.54 45.68 10.69
C SER A 466 -15.86 44.70 9.56
N ALA A 467 -16.45 43.55 9.89
CA ALA A 467 -16.93 42.59 8.90
C ALA A 467 -18.09 43.17 8.09
N GLU A 468 -19.07 43.79 8.74
CA GLU A 468 -20.21 44.44 8.08
C GLU A 468 -19.76 45.54 7.11
N GLN A 469 -18.82 46.39 7.53
CA GLN A 469 -18.28 47.47 6.69
C GLN A 469 -17.50 46.94 5.47
N SER A 470 -16.80 45.83 5.62
CA SER A 470 -16.07 45.18 4.52
C SER A 470 -17.02 44.53 3.53
N LEU A 471 -18.10 43.90 4.01
CA LEU A 471 -19.16 43.34 3.16
C LEU A 471 -19.96 44.43 2.42
N GLU A 472 -20.22 45.57 3.05
CA GLU A 472 -20.83 46.75 2.39
C GLU A 472 -19.90 47.32 1.30
N SER A 473 -18.58 47.36 1.56
CA SER A 473 -17.59 47.80 0.58
C SER A 473 -17.50 46.83 -0.61
N ALA A 474 -17.60 45.52 -0.35
CA ALA A 474 -17.66 44.50 -1.39
C ALA A 474 -18.92 44.64 -2.26
N GLU A 475 -20.09 44.87 -1.65
CA GLU A 475 -21.35 45.11 -2.36
C GLU A 475 -21.25 46.32 -3.30
N GLY A 476 -20.73 47.45 -2.80
CA GLY A 476 -20.57 48.66 -3.62
C GLY A 476 -19.57 48.49 -4.78
N ALA A 477 -18.54 47.67 -4.60
CA ALA A 477 -17.59 47.33 -5.66
C ALA A 477 -18.22 46.38 -6.70
N MET A 478 -19.03 45.41 -6.27
CA MET A 478 -19.80 44.53 -7.17
C MET A 478 -20.84 45.30 -7.98
N ASP A 479 -21.51 46.29 -7.38
CA ASP A 479 -22.41 47.20 -8.08
C ASP A 479 -21.67 47.96 -9.19
N GLY A 480 -20.50 48.50 -8.87
CA GLY A 480 -19.66 49.19 -9.86
C GLY A 480 -19.17 48.26 -10.98
N ALA A 481 -18.87 47.00 -10.66
CA ALA A 481 -18.51 45.99 -11.65
C ALA A 481 -19.70 45.67 -12.58
N GLU A 482 -20.90 45.49 -12.04
CA GLU A 482 -22.12 45.25 -12.82
C GLU A 482 -22.42 46.40 -13.79
N ASP A 483 -22.32 47.66 -13.32
CA ASP A 483 -22.53 48.85 -14.15
C ASP A 483 -21.48 48.94 -15.27
N ALA A 484 -20.21 48.69 -14.96
CA ALA A 484 -19.13 48.67 -15.95
C ALA A 484 -19.32 47.56 -16.99
N LEU A 485 -19.76 46.36 -16.59
CA LEU A 485 -20.10 45.26 -17.49
C LEU A 485 -21.27 45.63 -18.41
N ARG A 486 -22.31 46.31 -17.88
CA ARG A 486 -23.45 46.80 -18.69
C ARG A 486 -23.05 47.89 -19.68
N GLU A 487 -22.10 48.74 -19.31
CA GLU A 487 -21.57 49.80 -20.17
C GLU A 487 -20.53 49.27 -21.19
N GLY A 488 -20.12 48.00 -21.05
CA GLY A 488 -19.12 47.34 -21.90
C GLY A 488 -17.69 47.73 -21.58
N ASP A 489 -17.43 48.34 -20.42
CA ASP A 489 -16.11 48.67 -19.92
C ASP A 489 -15.54 47.50 -19.08
N LEU A 490 -15.03 46.49 -19.79
CA LEU A 490 -14.46 45.29 -19.17
C LEU A 490 -13.23 45.60 -18.31
N ALA A 491 -12.48 46.68 -18.61
CA ALA A 491 -11.30 47.03 -17.83
C ALA A 491 -11.67 47.60 -16.46
N GLU A 492 -12.62 48.55 -16.41
CA GLU A 492 -13.15 49.05 -15.14
C GLU A 492 -13.90 47.95 -14.37
N ALA A 493 -14.61 47.05 -15.05
CA ALA A 493 -15.28 45.93 -14.40
C ALA A 493 -14.32 45.00 -13.65
N ILE A 494 -13.18 44.64 -14.27
CA ILE A 494 -12.16 43.79 -13.64
C ILE A 494 -11.52 44.50 -12.43
N ASP A 495 -11.25 45.80 -12.54
CA ASP A 495 -10.71 46.58 -11.43
C ASP A 495 -11.68 46.63 -10.23
N ARG A 496 -12.98 46.87 -10.50
CA ARG A 496 -14.05 46.84 -9.48
C ARG A 496 -14.23 45.46 -8.86
N GLN A 497 -14.08 44.41 -9.64
CA GLN A 497 -14.18 43.05 -9.17
C GLN A 497 -13.01 42.66 -8.25
N ALA A 498 -11.79 43.15 -8.55
CA ALA A 498 -10.64 42.99 -7.66
C ALA A 498 -10.86 43.70 -6.31
N GLU A 499 -11.40 44.92 -6.33
CA GLU A 499 -11.80 45.66 -5.12
C GLU A 499 -12.85 44.87 -4.30
N ALA A 500 -13.84 44.27 -4.96
CA ALA A 500 -14.85 43.44 -4.32
C ALA A 500 -14.25 42.18 -3.65
N MET A 501 -13.33 41.50 -4.34
CA MET A 501 -12.68 40.29 -3.82
C MET A 501 -11.80 40.57 -2.61
N ASP A 502 -11.08 41.70 -2.60
CA ASP A 502 -10.27 42.10 -1.46
C ASP A 502 -11.14 42.47 -0.25
N ALA A 503 -12.25 43.19 -0.48
CA ALA A 503 -13.22 43.53 0.56
C ALA A 503 -13.94 42.28 1.12
N LEU A 504 -14.28 41.30 0.30
CA LEU A 504 -14.83 40.01 0.76
C LEU A 504 -13.84 39.23 1.63
N ARG A 505 -12.57 39.15 1.20
CA ARG A 505 -11.52 38.46 1.97
C ARG A 505 -11.24 39.14 3.30
N GLU A 506 -11.35 40.46 3.36
CA GLU A 506 -11.22 41.22 4.60
C GLU A 506 -12.45 41.01 5.50
N GLY A 507 -13.65 41.09 4.93
CA GLY A 507 -14.91 40.82 5.64
C GLY A 507 -14.95 39.43 6.27
N LEU A 508 -14.47 38.41 5.57
CA LEU A 508 -14.40 37.05 6.10
C LEU A 508 -13.44 36.85 7.25
N ARG A 509 -12.27 37.50 7.18
CA ARG A 509 -11.29 37.44 8.27
C ARG A 509 -11.86 38.09 9.53
N ASN A 510 -12.51 39.24 9.37
CA ASN A 510 -13.17 39.94 10.47
C ASN A 510 -14.39 39.16 11.01
N LEU A 511 -15.16 38.52 10.12
CA LEU A 511 -16.32 37.70 10.49
C LEU A 511 -15.90 36.46 11.28
N GLY A 512 -14.84 35.76 10.83
CA GLY A 512 -14.27 34.61 11.54
C GLY A 512 -13.75 34.99 12.92
N GLN A 513 -13.13 36.17 13.06
CA GLN A 513 -12.73 36.70 14.36
C GLN A 513 -13.93 37.01 15.25
N ALA A 514 -14.98 37.66 14.72
CA ALA A 514 -16.19 37.99 15.47
C ALA A 514 -16.95 36.74 15.97
N LEU A 515 -16.96 35.67 15.17
CA LEU A 515 -17.51 34.36 15.54
C LEU A 515 -16.70 33.70 16.66
N ALA A 516 -15.36 33.75 16.57
CA ALA A 516 -14.48 33.20 17.60
C ALA A 516 -14.61 33.97 18.94
N GLU A 517 -14.78 35.29 18.88
CA GLU A 517 -14.99 36.16 20.05
C GLU A 517 -16.35 35.88 20.72
N ASN A 518 -17.45 35.79 19.95
CA ASN A 518 -18.77 35.44 20.50
C ASN A 518 -18.80 34.05 21.13
N GLN A 519 -18.09 33.09 20.55
CA GLN A 519 -18.04 31.72 21.07
C GLN A 519 -17.27 31.62 22.39
N MET A 520 -16.31 32.52 22.64
CA MET A 520 -15.64 32.63 23.95
C MET A 520 -16.54 33.30 25.00
N ASP A 521 -17.31 34.33 24.62
CA ASP A 521 -18.25 35.00 25.54
C ASP A 521 -19.39 34.06 26.00
N GLU A 522 -19.89 33.17 25.13
CA GLU A 522 -20.90 32.15 25.50
C GLU A 522 -20.36 31.09 26.50
N LEU A 523 -19.04 30.86 26.53
CA LEU A 523 -18.42 29.93 27.48
C LEU A 523 -18.19 30.54 28.88
N GLU A 524 -18.13 31.87 29.00
CA GLU A 524 -17.97 32.57 30.29
C GLU A 524 -19.29 32.85 31.02
N GLU A 525 -20.44 32.96 30.33
CA GLU A 525 -21.75 33.17 30.98
C GLU A 525 -22.39 31.89 31.57
N GLY A 526 -21.79 30.71 31.35
CA GLY A 526 -22.28 29.41 31.85
C GLY A 526 -21.88 29.05 33.30
N GLN A 527 -21.04 29.83 34.00
CA GLN A 527 -20.49 29.44 35.31
C GLN A 527 -20.90 30.38 36.46
N GLY A 528 -22.18 30.29 36.84
CA GLY A 528 -22.74 30.98 38.00
C GLY A 528 -22.89 30.11 39.26
N THR A 529 -22.03 30.35 40.27
CA THR A 529 -22.23 30.18 41.73
C THR A 529 -22.55 28.80 42.34
N GLN A 530 -21.60 28.24 43.11
CA GLN A 530 -21.84 28.00 44.55
C GLN A 530 -20.56 27.81 45.39
N THR A 531 -20.35 28.76 46.30
CA THR A 531 -19.39 28.72 47.41
C THR A 531 -19.91 27.83 48.55
N GLY A 532 -19.04 27.00 49.15
CA GLY A 532 -19.35 26.26 50.38
C GLY A 532 -18.11 25.69 51.10
N ASN A 533 -17.61 26.44 52.09
CA ASN A 533 -16.63 26.01 53.10
C ASN A 533 -17.17 24.89 54.01
N ALA A 534 -16.36 23.87 54.35
CA ALA A 534 -16.36 23.24 55.69
C ALA A 534 -15.12 22.35 55.94
N GLU A 535 -14.39 22.71 57.01
CA GLU A 535 -13.26 21.99 57.62
C GLU A 535 -13.64 20.65 58.28
N GLY A 536 -12.74 19.64 58.19
CA GLY A 536 -12.78 18.40 58.99
C GLY A 536 -11.50 17.56 58.82
N ARG A 537 -10.85 17.21 59.92
CA ARG A 537 -9.47 16.66 60.06
C ARG A 537 -9.27 15.19 59.63
N PRO A 538 -8.00 14.72 59.48
CA PRO A 538 -7.62 13.58 58.64
C PRO A 538 -7.35 12.27 59.40
N GLU A 539 -7.49 11.13 58.73
CA GLU A 539 -6.75 9.88 59.05
C GLU A 539 -6.15 9.26 57.77
N PRO A 540 -5.01 8.54 57.87
CA PRO A 540 -4.09 8.35 56.76
C PRO A 540 -4.13 6.91 56.22
N GLU A 541 -4.57 6.75 54.97
CA GLU A 541 -4.27 5.53 54.23
C GLU A 541 -2.92 5.68 53.52
N ARG A 542 -2.03 4.76 53.86
CA ARG A 542 -0.63 4.73 53.42
C ARG A 542 -0.55 4.28 51.95
N ARG A 543 -0.30 5.23 51.05
CA ARG A 543 0.28 5.00 49.73
C ARG A 543 1.81 5.12 49.82
N ASP A 544 2.51 4.18 49.21
CA ASP A 544 3.96 4.27 49.00
C ASP A 544 4.26 5.28 47.85
N PRO A 545 5.37 6.04 47.88
CA PRO A 545 5.73 7.08 46.90
C PRO A 545 5.78 6.69 45.41
N LEU A 546 5.50 5.44 45.03
CA LEU A 546 5.30 5.02 43.62
C LEU A 546 3.86 4.54 43.32
N GLY A 547 2.88 4.91 44.14
CA GLY A 547 1.47 4.96 43.74
C GLY A 547 0.74 3.62 43.54
N ARG A 548 1.18 2.51 44.15
CA ARG A 548 0.43 1.24 44.09
C ARG A 548 -0.31 0.92 45.38
N GLU A 549 -1.57 0.50 45.25
CA GLU A 549 -2.33 -0.15 46.31
C GLU A 549 -2.02 -1.65 46.33
N MET A 550 -1.82 -2.21 47.53
CA MET A 550 -1.55 -3.64 47.70
C MET A 550 -2.81 -4.35 48.20
N GLY A 551 -3.41 -5.14 47.30
CA GLY A 551 -4.05 -6.42 47.61
C GLY A 551 -5.57 -6.44 47.79
N ASN A 552 -6.28 -7.04 46.82
CA ASN A 552 -6.92 -8.34 47.06
C ASN A 552 -7.22 -9.07 45.73
N THR A 553 -6.90 -10.35 45.72
CA THR A 553 -6.94 -11.31 44.62
C THR A 553 -8.37 -11.68 44.20
N GLY A 554 -8.61 -11.80 42.89
CA GLY A 554 -9.73 -12.58 42.36
C GLY A 554 -10.19 -12.19 40.95
N GLN A 555 -9.83 -13.03 39.97
CA GLN A 555 -10.58 -13.29 38.73
C GLN A 555 -10.58 -12.22 37.63
N PHE A 556 -9.57 -12.23 36.75
CA PHE A 556 -9.76 -12.01 35.30
C PHE A 556 -8.67 -12.81 34.57
N GLY A 557 -9.10 -13.91 33.93
CA GLY A 557 -8.30 -14.63 32.95
C GLY A 557 -8.47 -13.94 31.60
N SER A 558 -7.35 -13.70 30.94
CA SER A 558 -7.23 -13.18 29.58
C SER A 558 -7.87 -14.13 28.56
N GLU A 559 -8.34 -13.56 27.43
CA GLU A 559 -8.89 -14.29 26.27
C GLU A 559 -8.01 -15.45 25.75
N GLU A 560 -6.73 -15.48 26.11
CA GLU A 560 -5.81 -16.60 25.86
C GLU A 560 -6.29 -17.95 26.42
N SER A 561 -7.02 -17.96 27.54
CA SER A 561 -7.49 -19.20 28.17
C SER A 561 -8.71 -19.82 27.47
N MET A 562 -9.47 -19.07 26.67
CA MET A 562 -10.62 -19.63 25.95
C MET A 562 -10.22 -20.33 24.65
N LEU A 563 -9.10 -19.92 24.04
CA LEU A 563 -8.52 -20.59 22.88
C LEU A 563 -7.86 -21.92 23.25
N GLN A 564 -7.27 -22.02 24.45
CA GLN A 564 -6.68 -23.26 24.94
C GLN A 564 -7.74 -24.34 25.27
N ASP A 565 -8.90 -23.95 25.82
CA ASP A 565 -10.00 -24.88 26.14
C ASP A 565 -10.71 -25.44 24.89
N ASP A 566 -10.73 -24.69 23.78
CA ASP A 566 -11.26 -25.19 22.50
C ASP A 566 -10.29 -26.14 21.80
N ILE A 567 -8.98 -25.87 21.85
CA ILE A 567 -7.96 -26.77 21.31
C ILE A 567 -7.93 -28.09 22.10
N ASN A 568 -8.05 -28.03 23.42
CA ASN A 568 -8.08 -29.22 24.27
C ASN A 568 -9.35 -30.07 24.04
N ARG A 569 -10.53 -29.45 23.87
CA ARG A 569 -11.76 -30.18 23.51
C ARG A 569 -11.66 -30.85 22.14
N ARG A 570 -11.08 -30.16 21.15
CA ARG A 570 -10.92 -30.70 19.79
C ARG A 570 -9.91 -31.85 19.75
N ALA A 571 -8.86 -31.80 20.57
CA ALA A 571 -7.92 -32.90 20.75
C ALA A 571 -8.58 -34.12 21.41
N GLU A 572 -9.45 -33.92 22.41
CA GLU A 572 -10.24 -35.00 23.03
C GLU A 572 -11.23 -35.65 22.05
N GLU A 573 -11.89 -34.85 21.21
CA GLU A 573 -12.78 -35.34 20.15
C GLU A 573 -12.02 -36.18 19.11
N LEU A 574 -10.85 -35.72 18.67
CA LEU A 574 -9.98 -36.46 17.74
C LEU A 574 -9.46 -37.78 18.34
N LEU A 575 -9.04 -37.79 19.61
CA LEU A 575 -8.62 -39.00 20.29
C LEU A 575 -9.77 -40.01 20.46
N GLN A 576 -10.99 -39.51 20.69
CA GLN A 576 -12.17 -40.35 20.81
C GLN A 576 -12.58 -40.95 19.45
N GLU A 577 -12.50 -40.17 18.37
CA GLU A 577 -12.70 -40.60 16.99
C GLU A 577 -11.67 -41.70 16.61
N LEU A 578 -10.39 -41.49 16.93
CA LEU A 578 -9.32 -42.46 16.67
C LEU A 578 -9.52 -43.77 17.45
N ARG A 579 -9.91 -43.70 18.74
CA ARG A 579 -10.24 -44.90 19.52
C ARG A 579 -11.43 -45.65 18.95
N ASN A 580 -12.49 -44.96 18.56
CA ASN A 580 -13.68 -45.57 17.96
C ASN A 580 -13.34 -46.27 16.64
N ARG A 581 -12.58 -45.62 15.75
CA ARG A 581 -12.17 -46.21 14.47
C ARG A 581 -11.17 -47.36 14.64
N SER A 582 -10.30 -47.31 15.64
CA SER A 582 -9.37 -48.41 15.96
C SER A 582 -10.06 -49.66 16.52
N ALA A 583 -11.29 -49.52 17.07
CA ALA A 583 -12.07 -50.61 17.63
C ALA A 583 -13.00 -51.29 16.60
N ASP A 584 -13.12 -50.72 15.40
CA ASP A 584 -13.92 -51.25 14.30
C ASP A 584 -13.16 -52.35 13.54
N GLN A 585 -13.57 -53.60 13.77
CA GLN A 585 -12.90 -54.79 13.22
C GLN A 585 -13.19 -55.02 11.73
N GLU A 586 -14.10 -54.26 11.11
CA GLU A 586 -14.43 -54.39 9.68
C GLU A 586 -13.51 -53.57 8.77
N ARG A 587 -12.60 -52.76 9.35
CA ARG A 587 -11.65 -51.92 8.61
C ARG A 587 -10.44 -52.68 8.04
N PRO A 588 -9.85 -52.21 6.92
CA PRO A 588 -8.62 -52.78 6.37
C PRO A 588 -7.46 -52.81 7.37
N GLN A 589 -6.65 -53.88 7.36
CA GLN A 589 -5.57 -54.08 8.35
C GLN A 589 -4.51 -52.96 8.32
N LEU A 590 -4.17 -52.46 7.14
CA LEU A 590 -3.22 -51.35 6.97
C LEU A 590 -3.68 -50.08 7.70
N GLU A 591 -4.99 -49.81 7.66
CA GLU A 591 -5.60 -48.64 8.29
C GLU A 591 -5.67 -48.80 9.82
N LEU A 592 -5.98 -49.99 10.31
CA LEU A 592 -5.97 -50.29 11.75
C LEU A 592 -4.57 -50.13 12.35
N ASP A 593 -3.53 -50.56 11.64
CA ASP A 593 -2.14 -50.42 12.08
C ASP A 593 -1.68 -48.94 12.05
N TYR A 594 -2.17 -48.16 11.08
CA TYR A 594 -1.95 -46.70 11.04
C TYR A 594 -2.63 -46.00 12.23
N LEU A 595 -3.91 -46.31 12.50
CA LEU A 595 -4.68 -45.72 13.61
C LEU A 595 -4.07 -46.06 14.98
N ARG A 596 -3.55 -47.29 15.16
CA ARG A 596 -2.83 -47.69 16.39
C ARG A 596 -1.53 -46.92 16.57
N ARG A 597 -0.75 -46.75 15.49
CA ARG A 597 0.49 -45.97 15.53
C ARG A 597 0.24 -44.50 15.84
N LEU A 598 -0.88 -43.96 15.37
CA LEU A 598 -1.31 -42.60 15.70
C LEU A 598 -1.67 -42.50 17.19
N LEU A 599 -2.43 -43.45 17.73
CA LEU A 599 -2.80 -43.51 19.15
C LEU A 599 -1.63 -43.73 20.11
N ASP A 600 -0.51 -44.32 19.65
CA ASP A 600 0.72 -44.46 20.46
C ASP A 600 1.58 -43.18 20.46
N ARG A 601 1.33 -42.25 19.52
CA ARG A 601 2.13 -41.02 19.35
C ARG A 601 1.49 -39.81 20.06
N PHE A 602 0.20 -39.88 20.37
CA PHE A 602 -0.51 -38.98 21.28
C PHE A 602 -0.54 -39.58 22.69
#